data_AF-A0A2V7VV04-F1
#
_entry.id   AF-A0A2V7VV04-F1
#
_cell.length_a   1.000
_cell.length_b   1.000
_cell.length_c   1.000
_cell.angle_alpha   90.00
_cell.angle_beta   90.00
_cell.angle_gamma   90.00
#
_symmetry.space_group_name_H-M   'P 1'
#
loop_
_entity.id
_entity.type
_entity.pdbx_description
1 polymer ?
#
loop_
_entity_poly.entity_id
_entity_poly.type
_entity_poly.pdbx_seq_one_letter_code
_entity_poly.pdbx_strand_id
1 'polypeptide(L)'
;MPHAARAALGSLLGAALAACAAPLIRPFFGVPVGGVGFVTVNAYPKSWDYVVLGLLVIGAVVGGFVACGAAPASGAGLSREFGGRSGRRSTWIVASAVFVIMLFVHDHPYQPMDHFHEGEHLTPAFLLKSGERPYRDFFVLHGFATDGGLDALVLGDPPSPRRERRLQTVLDAATLALLAPIAAEVAATMTGMIAGVLASLCAAAAFWIPVFPYFRTAPVLLATLGLLRYARTKRTAPLLLAFASATLGLVWSLETGIYALAGTVLAFLFVGERTKRALIVAAIAIALPFVVLLAIRADIRQFFVDSFVVIPRAIDAVWSLPAPAPFSAAGARYYLPPVFYGFLLALALRRRDPRMIVIAMLSIMLFRTAAGRVSWSHTRYATPLLGIALIAFVIEPLLSSGARLRRAFGVLLIIPFFFYLEIAQNVMAGAKLLAGWRARQKHEGLVAYPFATGKGIYTYPQNATELAALNGFIGDKTFLDFSNERALYYLLQRKPPMRCFDVPMLSAPPLLAESMAQLNANPPAFVVVGGDPNIANFDGVSNRDRVPELARWIDANYPVRTKIGRFTVASR
;
A
#
# COMPACT_ATOMS: atom_id res chain seq x y z
N MET A 1 32.47 -23.21 1.24
CA MET A 1 31.60 -22.01 1.13
C MET A 1 30.87 -21.79 2.44
N PRO A 2 30.79 -20.55 2.97
CA PRO A 2 30.01 -20.25 4.16
C PRO A 2 28.54 -20.64 3.95
N HIS A 3 27.85 -21.12 5.00
CA HIS A 3 26.45 -21.61 4.92
C HIS A 3 25.50 -20.63 4.21
N ALA A 4 25.69 -19.32 4.37
CA ALA A 4 24.89 -18.30 3.68
C ALA A 4 25.06 -18.32 2.15
N ALA A 5 26.27 -18.57 1.64
CA ALA A 5 26.50 -18.67 0.20
C ALA A 5 25.86 -19.94 -0.39
N ARG A 6 25.93 -21.07 0.34
CA ARG A 6 25.21 -22.29 -0.04
C ARG A 6 23.71 -22.07 -0.02
N ALA A 7 23.17 -21.43 1.02
CA ALA A 7 21.76 -21.08 1.11
C ALA A 7 21.34 -20.18 -0.06
N ALA A 8 22.13 -19.16 -0.40
CA ALA A 8 21.82 -18.25 -1.50
C ALA A 8 21.79 -18.99 -2.85
N LEU A 9 22.82 -19.79 -3.15
CA LEU A 9 22.87 -20.60 -4.37
C LEU A 9 21.71 -21.60 -4.43
N GLY A 10 21.45 -22.30 -3.34
CA GLY A 10 20.31 -23.22 -3.24
C GLY A 10 18.98 -22.51 -3.43
N SER A 11 18.81 -21.30 -2.88
CA SER A 11 17.59 -20.51 -3.03
C SER A 11 17.39 -20.05 -4.47
N LEU A 12 18.45 -19.61 -5.14
CA LEU A 12 18.40 -19.23 -6.55
C LEU A 12 18.06 -20.44 -7.44
N LEU A 13 18.68 -21.60 -7.19
CA LEU A 13 18.37 -22.83 -7.93
C LEU A 13 16.92 -23.27 -7.69
N GLY A 14 16.45 -23.27 -6.45
CA GLY A 14 15.08 -23.63 -6.12
C GLY A 14 14.05 -22.67 -6.73
N ALA A 15 14.32 -21.37 -6.71
CA ALA A 15 13.50 -20.37 -7.41
C ALA A 15 13.54 -20.54 -8.94
N ALA A 16 14.70 -20.86 -9.52
CA ALA A 16 14.82 -21.12 -10.95
C ALA A 16 14.02 -22.36 -11.38
N LEU A 17 14.08 -23.45 -10.61
CA LEU A 17 13.26 -24.64 -10.85
C LEU A 17 11.76 -24.33 -10.74
N ALA A 18 11.37 -23.56 -9.73
CA ALA A 18 10.00 -23.06 -9.59
C ALA A 18 9.55 -22.22 -10.80
N ALA A 19 10.43 -21.33 -11.29
CA ALA A 19 10.17 -20.52 -12.48
C ALA A 19 10.04 -21.37 -13.75
N CYS A 20 10.81 -22.45 -13.89
CA CYS A 20 10.69 -23.40 -14.99
C CYS A 20 9.37 -24.19 -14.94
N ALA A 21 8.87 -24.51 -13.74
CA ALA A 21 7.62 -25.23 -13.55
C ALA A 21 6.37 -24.33 -13.72
N ALA A 22 6.49 -23.03 -13.44
CA ALA A 22 5.38 -22.07 -13.46
C ALA A 22 4.55 -22.06 -14.77
N PRO A 23 5.14 -22.06 -15.98
CA PRO A 23 4.37 -22.12 -17.22
C PRO A 23 3.53 -23.39 -17.37
N LEU A 24 4.01 -24.53 -16.82
CA LEU A 24 3.33 -25.83 -16.93
C LEU A 24 2.01 -25.86 -16.17
N ILE A 25 1.87 -25.03 -15.14
CA ILE A 25 0.66 -24.96 -14.33
C ILE A 25 -0.29 -23.84 -14.76
N ARG A 26 0.10 -22.94 -15.66
CA ARG A 26 -0.75 -21.83 -16.13
C ARG A 26 -2.14 -22.29 -16.64
N PRO A 27 -2.27 -23.41 -17.38
CA PRO A 27 -3.57 -23.88 -17.86
C PRO A 27 -4.57 -24.24 -16.75
N PHE A 28 -4.13 -24.41 -15.50
CA PHE A 28 -5.02 -24.70 -14.37
C PHE A 28 -5.67 -23.46 -13.75
N PHE A 29 -5.35 -22.26 -14.25
CA PHE A 29 -5.85 -20.99 -13.71
C PHE A 29 -6.80 -20.32 -14.69
N GLY A 30 -7.99 -19.97 -14.19
CA GLY A 30 -8.97 -19.18 -14.92
C GLY A 30 -8.73 -17.68 -14.81
N VAL A 31 -9.38 -16.93 -15.70
CA VAL A 31 -9.48 -15.47 -15.62
C VAL A 31 -10.31 -15.11 -14.38
N PRO A 32 -9.91 -14.11 -13.57
CA PRO A 32 -10.72 -13.63 -12.45
C PRO A 32 -12.13 -13.28 -12.90
N VAL A 33 -13.11 -13.60 -12.07
CA VAL A 33 -14.53 -13.29 -12.29
C VAL A 33 -15.00 -12.24 -11.29
N GLY A 34 -16.20 -11.68 -11.48
CA GLY A 34 -16.81 -10.78 -10.50
C GLY A 34 -16.42 -9.32 -10.65
N GLY A 35 -15.90 -8.91 -11.80
CA GLY A 35 -15.60 -7.52 -12.15
C GLY A 35 -15.14 -7.41 -13.60
N VAL A 36 -14.91 -6.18 -14.06
CA VAL A 36 -14.33 -5.88 -15.38
C VAL A 36 -13.15 -4.92 -15.19
N GLY A 37 -12.02 -5.27 -15.77
CA GLY A 37 -10.79 -4.48 -15.76
C GLY A 37 -9.76 -5.06 -16.72
N PHE A 38 -8.52 -4.59 -16.64
CA PHE A 38 -7.47 -4.97 -17.59
C PHE A 38 -7.33 -6.50 -17.75
N VAL A 39 -7.23 -7.25 -16.64
CA VAL A 39 -7.00 -8.70 -16.69
C VAL A 39 -8.19 -9.47 -17.25
N THR A 40 -9.43 -9.00 -17.07
CA THR A 40 -10.60 -9.68 -17.62
C THR A 40 -10.74 -9.40 -19.12
N VAL A 41 -10.54 -8.15 -19.53
CA VAL A 41 -10.57 -7.75 -20.96
C VAL A 41 -9.51 -8.49 -21.77
N ASN A 42 -8.34 -8.72 -21.17
CA ASN A 42 -7.22 -9.41 -21.82
C ASN A 42 -7.15 -10.92 -21.50
N ALA A 43 -8.20 -11.50 -20.90
CA ALA A 43 -8.27 -12.91 -20.52
C ALA A 43 -7.02 -13.43 -19.77
N TYR A 44 -6.47 -12.61 -18.86
CA TYR A 44 -5.26 -12.91 -18.11
C TYR A 44 -5.58 -13.62 -16.77
N PRO A 45 -5.05 -14.83 -16.52
CA PRO A 45 -5.34 -15.59 -15.31
C PRO A 45 -4.55 -15.07 -14.11
N LYS A 46 -4.99 -13.97 -13.48
CA LYS A 46 -4.22 -13.27 -12.45
C LYS A 46 -3.80 -14.14 -11.26
N SER A 47 -4.62 -15.13 -10.90
CA SER A 47 -4.30 -16.08 -9.81
C SER A 47 -3.03 -16.89 -10.07
N TRP A 48 -2.66 -17.10 -11.33
CA TRP A 48 -1.38 -17.71 -11.71
C TRP A 48 -0.19 -16.90 -11.18
N ASP A 49 -0.21 -15.56 -11.25
CA ASP A 49 0.87 -14.71 -10.73
C ASP A 49 1.12 -14.93 -9.24
N TYR A 50 0.05 -15.07 -8.45
CA TYR A 50 0.18 -15.34 -7.02
C TYR A 50 0.83 -16.68 -6.74
N VAL A 51 0.47 -17.70 -7.52
CA VAL A 51 1.08 -19.02 -7.40
C VAL A 51 2.53 -18.99 -7.86
N VAL A 52 2.87 -18.27 -8.94
CA VAL A 52 4.26 -18.06 -9.37
C VAL A 52 5.07 -17.45 -8.23
N LEU A 53 4.59 -16.38 -7.61
CA LEU A 53 5.26 -15.76 -6.46
C LEU A 53 5.40 -16.72 -5.28
N GLY A 54 4.34 -17.46 -4.95
CA GLY A 54 4.37 -18.49 -3.91
C GLY A 54 5.40 -19.57 -4.19
N LEU A 55 5.45 -20.08 -5.42
CA LEU A 55 6.43 -21.07 -5.87
C LEU A 55 7.86 -20.52 -5.83
N LEU A 56 8.09 -19.26 -6.21
CA LEU A 56 9.41 -18.64 -6.12
C LEU A 56 9.88 -18.54 -4.66
N VAL A 57 9.00 -18.11 -3.75
CA VAL A 57 9.32 -18.04 -2.31
C VAL A 57 9.57 -19.44 -1.74
N ILE A 58 8.67 -20.39 -1.98
CA ILE A 58 8.79 -21.77 -1.48
C ILE A 58 10.03 -22.46 -2.05
N GLY A 59 10.24 -22.36 -3.36
CA GLY A 59 11.42 -22.88 -4.05
C GLY A 59 12.71 -22.30 -3.49
N ALA A 60 12.75 -20.98 -3.26
CA ALA A 60 13.87 -20.33 -2.60
C ALA A 60 14.10 -20.87 -1.18
N VAL A 61 13.03 -21.02 -0.38
CA VAL A 61 13.13 -21.54 0.98
C VAL A 61 13.68 -22.96 1.01
N VAL A 62 13.07 -23.86 0.22
CA VAL A 62 13.43 -25.29 0.17
C VAL A 62 14.85 -25.45 -0.36
N GLY A 63 15.17 -24.81 -1.49
CA GLY A 63 16.49 -24.89 -2.09
C GLY A 63 17.59 -24.38 -1.16
N GLY A 64 17.36 -23.24 -0.49
CA GLY A 64 18.29 -22.69 0.49
C GLY A 64 18.48 -23.59 1.70
N PHE A 65 17.41 -24.22 2.19
CA PHE A 65 17.45 -25.14 3.31
C PHE A 65 18.19 -26.43 2.96
N VAL A 66 17.90 -27.04 1.80
CA VAL A 66 18.54 -28.27 1.31
C VAL A 66 20.04 -28.05 1.08
N ALA A 67 20.43 -26.95 0.42
CA ALA A 67 21.85 -26.64 0.14
C ALA A 67 22.68 -26.43 1.41
N CYS A 68 22.06 -26.13 2.55
CA CYS A 68 22.74 -26.05 3.84
C CYS A 68 23.07 -27.43 4.44
N GLY A 69 22.46 -28.51 3.95
CA GLY A 69 22.61 -29.89 4.45
C GLY A 69 21.96 -30.14 5.81
N ALA A 70 21.91 -31.39 6.26
CA ALA A 70 21.35 -31.76 7.58
C ALA A 70 22.26 -31.35 8.77
N ALA A 71 23.55 -31.09 8.53
CA ALA A 71 24.55 -30.85 9.56
C ALA A 71 24.20 -29.65 10.47
N PRO A 72 23.74 -29.87 11.71
CA PRO A 72 23.25 -28.80 12.59
C PRO A 72 24.24 -27.65 12.60
N ALA A 73 23.74 -26.42 12.39
CA ALA A 73 24.60 -25.25 12.48
C ALA A 73 25.28 -25.31 13.84
N SER A 74 26.60 -25.50 13.87
CA SER A 74 27.39 -25.59 15.10
C SER A 74 27.08 -24.36 15.95
N GLY A 75 26.24 -24.56 16.98
CA GLY A 75 25.37 -23.54 17.56
C GLY A 75 26.06 -22.51 18.46
N ALA A 76 27.37 -22.31 18.35
CA ALA A 76 28.14 -21.63 19.40
C ALA A 76 28.60 -20.20 19.06
N GLY A 77 28.61 -19.77 17.80
CA GLY A 77 29.38 -18.55 17.45
C GLY A 77 28.59 -17.27 17.15
N LEU A 78 27.43 -17.36 16.50
CA LEU A 78 26.84 -16.18 15.82
C LEU A 78 25.63 -15.57 16.52
N SER A 79 24.97 -16.26 17.45
CA SER A 79 23.79 -15.75 18.15
C SER A 79 24.13 -14.76 19.28
N ARG A 80 25.40 -14.68 19.73
CA ARG A 80 25.81 -13.79 20.84
C ARG A 80 26.41 -12.44 20.43
N GLU A 81 26.88 -12.26 19.19
CA GLU A 81 27.62 -11.03 18.80
C GLU A 81 26.82 -9.99 18.02
N PHE A 82 25.62 -10.31 17.51
CA PHE A 82 24.75 -9.32 16.86
C PHE A 82 23.90 -8.58 17.91
N GLY A 83 24.59 -7.85 18.78
CA GLY A 83 24.01 -7.11 19.91
C GLY A 83 24.71 -5.78 20.18
N GLY A 84 25.39 -5.20 19.20
CA GLY A 84 25.84 -3.81 19.29
C GLY A 84 24.61 -2.90 19.33
N ARG A 85 24.19 -2.53 20.55
CA ARG A 85 23.06 -1.63 20.76
C ARG A 85 23.42 -0.31 20.07
N SER A 86 22.73 0.02 18.98
CA SER A 86 22.60 1.44 18.65
C SER A 86 21.98 2.10 19.88
N GLY A 87 22.64 3.13 20.42
CA GLY A 87 22.15 3.80 21.61
C GLY A 87 20.73 4.29 21.32
N ARG A 88 19.80 4.13 22.27
CA ARG A 88 18.40 4.61 22.13
C ARG A 88 18.37 6.04 21.61
N ARG A 89 19.30 6.88 22.07
CA ARG A 89 19.53 8.26 21.59
C ARG A 89 19.79 8.32 20.08
N SER A 90 20.74 7.53 19.56
CA SER A 90 21.07 7.48 18.13
C SER A 90 19.89 7.03 17.28
N THR A 91 19.13 6.02 17.71
CA THR A 91 17.92 5.57 17.01
C THR A 91 16.91 6.71 16.86
N TRP A 92 16.64 7.46 17.93
CA TRP A 92 15.73 8.60 17.89
C TRP A 92 16.27 9.77 17.07
N ILE A 93 17.57 10.03 17.09
CA ILE A 93 18.19 11.05 16.22
C ILE A 93 17.95 10.68 14.74
N VAL A 94 18.19 9.43 14.35
CA VAL A 94 17.99 8.99 12.96
C VAL A 94 16.50 9.00 12.60
N ALA A 95 15.61 8.54 13.49
CA ALA A 95 14.17 8.59 13.27
C ALA A 95 13.68 10.04 13.07
N SER A 96 14.12 10.97 13.92
CA SER A 96 13.78 12.38 13.80
C SER A 96 14.35 13.00 12.53
N ALA A 97 15.57 12.65 12.14
CA ALA A 97 16.15 13.10 10.87
C ALA A 97 15.32 12.61 9.68
N VAL A 98 14.97 11.31 9.64
CA VAL A 98 14.08 10.77 8.59
C VAL A 98 12.74 11.48 8.60
N PHE A 99 12.10 11.63 9.76
CA PHE A 99 10.82 12.33 9.88
C PHE A 99 10.88 13.74 9.29
N VAL A 100 11.87 14.55 9.70
CA VAL A 100 12.02 15.93 9.21
C VAL A 100 12.29 15.96 7.71
N ILE A 101 13.21 15.13 7.20
CA ILE A 101 13.52 15.08 5.77
C ILE A 101 12.27 14.68 4.97
N MET A 102 11.57 13.63 5.39
CA MET A 102 10.37 13.14 4.72
C MET A 102 9.24 14.16 4.76
N LEU A 103 9.11 14.94 5.84
CA LEU A 103 8.14 16.03 5.91
C LEU A 103 8.36 17.02 4.76
N PHE A 104 9.59 17.44 4.49
CA PHE A 104 9.88 18.37 3.38
C PHE A 104 9.78 17.71 1.99
N VAL A 105 10.15 16.43 1.87
CA VAL A 105 10.06 15.66 0.61
C VAL A 105 8.61 15.42 0.20
N HIS A 106 7.73 15.12 1.16
CA HIS A 106 6.32 14.75 0.95
C HIS A 106 5.34 15.93 1.09
N ASP A 107 5.82 17.13 1.41
CA ASP A 107 4.97 18.31 1.51
C ASP A 107 4.68 18.93 0.14
N HIS A 108 3.49 18.61 -0.41
CA HIS A 108 2.98 19.06 -1.71
C HIS A 108 1.58 19.70 -1.57
N PRO A 109 1.43 20.78 -0.79
CA PRO A 109 0.11 21.32 -0.43
C PRO A 109 -0.66 21.90 -1.62
N TYR A 110 0.05 22.34 -2.67
CA TYR A 110 -0.50 23.04 -3.83
C TYR A 110 -0.35 22.29 -5.15
N GLN A 111 0.02 21.00 -5.10
CA GLN A 111 -0.10 20.17 -6.29
C GLN A 111 -1.55 20.17 -6.78
N PRO A 112 -1.82 20.27 -8.09
CA PRO A 112 -3.18 20.14 -8.61
C PRO A 112 -3.84 18.87 -8.09
N MET A 113 -5.13 18.95 -7.75
CA MET A 113 -5.85 17.84 -7.15
C MET A 113 -5.96 16.69 -8.13
N ASP A 114 -5.68 15.48 -7.66
CA ASP A 114 -6.09 14.27 -8.37
C ASP A 114 -7.54 13.97 -8.03
N HIS A 115 -8.46 14.31 -8.93
CA HIS A 115 -9.90 14.18 -8.68
C HIS A 115 -10.35 12.73 -8.49
N PHE A 116 -9.55 11.74 -8.92
CA PHE A 116 -9.80 10.33 -8.69
C PHE A 116 -9.27 9.92 -7.31
N HIS A 117 -7.95 10.00 -7.10
CA HIS A 117 -7.31 9.48 -5.89
C HIS A 117 -7.67 10.30 -4.64
N GLU A 118 -7.67 11.64 -4.72
CA GLU A 118 -8.10 12.47 -3.58
C GLU A 118 -9.62 12.37 -3.35
N GLY A 119 -10.38 12.13 -4.42
CA GLY A 119 -11.80 11.86 -4.36
C GLY A 119 -12.17 10.59 -3.56
N GLU A 120 -11.27 9.60 -3.51
CA GLU A 120 -11.49 8.35 -2.76
C GLU A 120 -11.65 8.59 -1.25
N HIS A 121 -11.03 9.64 -0.70
CA HIS A 121 -11.06 9.92 0.74
C HIS A 121 -11.74 11.24 1.09
N LEU A 122 -11.67 12.27 0.24
CA LEU A 122 -12.35 13.56 0.49
C LEU A 122 -13.87 13.43 0.44
N THR A 123 -14.42 12.66 -0.51
CA THR A 123 -15.87 12.47 -0.62
C THR A 123 -16.42 11.72 0.59
N PRO A 124 -15.90 10.55 0.99
CA PRO A 124 -16.30 9.89 2.24
C PRO A 124 -16.16 10.77 3.49
N ALA A 125 -15.08 11.55 3.60
CA ALA A 125 -14.89 12.44 4.74
C ALA A 125 -15.98 13.52 4.82
N PHE A 126 -16.37 14.10 3.69
CA PHE A 126 -17.48 15.04 3.60
C PHE A 126 -18.82 14.39 3.96
N LEU A 127 -19.06 13.15 3.53
CA LEU A 127 -20.26 12.40 3.90
C LEU A 127 -20.31 12.11 5.41
N LEU A 128 -19.20 11.68 6.00
CA LEU A 128 -19.08 11.47 7.46
C LEU A 128 -19.40 12.74 8.24
N LYS A 129 -18.86 13.88 7.82
CA LYS A 129 -19.14 15.18 8.44
C LYS A 129 -20.59 15.62 8.27
N SER A 130 -21.27 15.12 7.25
CA SER A 130 -22.70 15.35 7.01
C SER A 130 -23.61 14.38 7.77
N GLY A 131 -23.05 13.47 8.58
CA GLY A 131 -23.78 12.51 9.41
C GLY A 131 -24.05 11.15 8.75
N GLU A 132 -23.54 10.93 7.54
CA GLU A 132 -23.62 9.64 6.85
C GLU A 132 -22.72 8.60 7.52
N ARG A 133 -23.11 7.33 7.42
CA ARG A 133 -22.45 6.22 8.12
C ARG A 133 -21.65 5.36 7.16
N PRO A 134 -20.40 4.99 7.52
CA PRO A 134 -19.55 4.16 6.66
C PRO A 134 -20.15 2.77 6.50
N TYR A 135 -19.92 2.17 5.34
CA TYR A 135 -20.46 0.89 4.87
C TYR A 135 -21.97 0.88 4.63
N ARG A 136 -22.75 1.70 5.34
CA ARG A 136 -24.20 1.84 5.15
C ARG A 136 -24.56 2.81 4.04
N ASP A 137 -24.06 4.04 4.15
CA ASP A 137 -24.48 5.15 3.31
C ASP A 137 -23.45 5.47 2.23
N PHE A 138 -22.20 5.03 2.42
CA PHE A 138 -21.16 5.03 1.39
C PHE A 138 -20.24 3.80 1.51
N PHE A 139 -19.65 3.42 0.37
CA PHE A 139 -18.72 2.29 0.23
C PHE A 139 -17.31 2.68 0.66
N VAL A 140 -16.57 1.72 1.26
CA VAL A 140 -15.18 1.87 1.70
C VAL A 140 -14.37 0.73 1.07
N LEU A 141 -13.40 1.09 0.23
CA LEU A 141 -12.55 0.20 -0.55
C LEU A 141 -11.24 -0.14 0.17
N HIS A 142 -10.44 0.87 0.53
CA HIS A 142 -9.08 0.67 1.04
C HIS A 142 -9.04 0.52 2.55
N GLY A 143 -10.11 0.84 3.27
CA GLY A 143 -10.23 0.79 4.72
C GLY A 143 -10.64 2.15 5.31
N PHE A 144 -11.42 2.13 6.39
CA PHE A 144 -12.09 3.33 6.93
C PHE A 144 -11.15 4.53 7.16
N ALA A 145 -9.98 4.32 7.75
CA ALA A 145 -9.06 5.42 8.04
C ALA A 145 -8.47 6.04 6.77
N THR A 146 -8.23 5.23 5.74
CA THR A 146 -7.73 5.66 4.43
C THR A 146 -8.82 6.33 3.60
N ASP A 147 -10.06 5.81 3.64
CA ASP A 147 -11.18 6.30 2.85
C ASP A 147 -12.00 7.33 3.65
N GLY A 148 -11.35 8.39 4.09
CA GLY A 148 -11.99 9.57 4.66
C GLY A 148 -12.12 9.60 6.18
N GLY A 149 -11.86 8.49 6.88
CA GLY A 149 -11.98 8.42 8.33
C GLY A 149 -10.98 9.34 9.06
N LEU A 150 -9.72 9.37 8.63
CA LEU A 150 -8.71 10.29 9.19
C LEU A 150 -8.94 11.72 8.70
N ASP A 151 -9.31 11.87 7.44
CA ASP A 151 -9.53 13.14 6.78
C ASP A 151 -10.67 13.91 7.47
N ALA A 152 -11.76 13.23 7.82
CA ALA A 152 -12.90 13.81 8.52
C ALA A 152 -12.52 14.49 9.85
N LEU A 153 -11.46 14.01 10.52
CA LEU A 153 -10.95 14.59 11.77
C LEU A 153 -10.27 15.95 11.56
N VAL A 154 -9.68 16.18 10.39
CA VAL A 154 -8.84 17.35 10.10
C VAL A 154 -9.42 18.29 9.03
N LEU A 155 -10.45 17.85 8.29
CA LEU A 155 -11.03 18.57 7.17
C LEU A 155 -11.48 19.99 7.57
N GLY A 156 -11.95 20.16 8.82
CA GLY A 156 -12.34 21.47 9.37
C GLY A 156 -13.68 21.99 8.85
N ASP A 157 -14.13 23.12 9.39
CA ASP A 157 -15.34 23.81 8.97
C ASP A 157 -15.00 25.30 8.73
N PRO A 158 -14.98 25.80 7.48
CA PRO A 158 -15.28 25.07 6.23
C PRO A 158 -14.21 24.01 5.88
N PRO A 159 -14.58 22.98 5.09
CA PRO A 159 -13.66 21.93 4.62
C PRO A 159 -12.41 22.47 3.88
N SER A 160 -11.25 21.88 4.15
CA SER A 160 -9.97 22.26 3.54
C SER A 160 -9.09 21.04 3.23
N PRO A 161 -8.94 20.66 1.94
CA PRO A 161 -8.08 19.55 1.53
C PRO A 161 -6.61 19.79 1.87
N ARG A 162 -6.21 21.06 2.01
CA ARG A 162 -4.85 21.40 2.47
C ARG A 162 -4.54 20.81 3.85
N ARG A 163 -5.50 20.77 4.78
CA ARG A 163 -5.29 20.20 6.13
C ARG A 163 -5.08 18.69 6.08
N GLU A 164 -5.84 18.07 5.19
CA GLU A 164 -5.82 16.64 4.92
C GLU A 164 -4.48 16.22 4.29
N ARG A 165 -4.05 16.87 3.20
CA ARG A 165 -2.71 16.69 2.61
C ARG A 165 -1.58 16.83 3.64
N ARG A 166 -1.69 17.79 4.56
CA ARG A 166 -0.71 17.99 5.64
C ARG A 166 -0.72 16.86 6.66
N LEU A 167 -1.90 16.34 7.01
CA LEU A 167 -2.01 15.15 7.83
C LEU A 167 -1.33 13.96 7.14
N GLN A 168 -1.62 13.72 5.87
CA GLN A 168 -0.98 12.64 5.11
C GLN A 168 0.55 12.80 5.07
N THR A 169 1.07 13.99 4.78
CA THR A 169 2.53 14.28 4.84
C THR A 169 3.13 13.92 6.20
N VAL A 170 2.47 14.29 7.30
CA VAL A 170 2.94 13.98 8.66
C VAL A 170 2.89 12.47 8.93
N LEU A 171 1.81 11.80 8.52
CA LEU A 171 1.64 10.36 8.71
C LEU A 171 2.63 9.55 7.87
N ASP A 172 2.90 9.95 6.63
CA ASP A 172 3.92 9.35 5.76
C ASP A 172 5.30 9.50 6.38
N ALA A 173 5.67 10.72 6.79
CA ALA A 173 6.95 10.98 7.43
C ALA A 173 7.13 10.18 8.72
N ALA A 174 6.08 10.10 9.55
CA ALA A 174 6.09 9.30 10.79
C ALA A 174 6.23 7.81 10.50
N THR A 175 5.54 7.31 9.47
CA THR A 175 5.57 5.90 9.07
C THR A 175 6.93 5.50 8.53
N LEU A 176 7.51 6.31 7.65
CA LEU A 176 8.86 6.09 7.12
C LEU A 176 9.94 6.20 8.20
N ALA A 177 9.74 7.06 9.21
CA ALA A 177 10.64 7.15 10.36
C ALA A 177 10.65 5.88 11.23
N LEU A 178 9.61 5.03 11.18
CA LEU A 178 9.59 3.73 11.87
C LEU A 178 10.67 2.76 11.35
N LEU A 179 11.21 2.98 10.15
CA LEU A 179 12.32 2.18 9.63
C LEU A 179 13.55 2.27 10.54
N ALA A 180 13.79 3.41 11.21
CA ALA A 180 14.93 3.58 12.11
C ALA A 180 14.88 2.69 13.36
N PRO A 181 13.82 2.68 14.17
CA PRO A 181 13.71 1.74 15.29
C PRO A 181 13.61 0.27 14.85
N ILE A 182 13.10 -0.04 13.65
CA ILE A 182 13.14 -1.41 13.11
C ILE A 182 14.58 -1.81 12.79
N ALA A 183 15.32 -0.97 12.07
CA ALA A 183 16.73 -1.19 11.75
C ALA A 183 17.57 -1.35 13.02
N ALA A 184 17.29 -0.56 14.06
CA ALA A 184 17.98 -0.63 15.35
C ALA A 184 17.80 -1.97 16.10
N GLU A 185 16.71 -2.69 15.87
CA GLU A 185 16.46 -3.99 16.49
C GLU A 185 17.19 -5.15 15.76
N VAL A 186 17.71 -4.91 14.54
CA VAL A 186 18.32 -5.97 13.70
C VAL A 186 19.77 -5.70 13.29
N ALA A 187 20.18 -4.45 13.14
CA ALA A 187 21.54 -4.08 12.78
C ALA A 187 22.53 -4.25 13.94
N ALA A 188 23.77 -4.59 13.62
CA ALA A 188 24.86 -4.78 14.58
C ALA A 188 25.52 -3.45 14.98
N THR A 189 25.52 -2.46 14.09
CA THR A 189 26.23 -1.20 14.22
C THR A 189 25.33 -0.01 13.89
N MET A 190 25.72 1.18 14.35
CA MET A 190 25.05 2.43 13.97
C MET A 190 25.13 2.68 12.45
N THR A 191 26.26 2.36 11.82
CA THR A 191 26.44 2.47 10.36
C THR A 191 25.50 1.53 9.61
N GLY A 192 25.39 0.27 10.05
CA GLY A 192 24.44 -0.70 9.50
C GLY A 192 22.99 -0.25 9.66
N MET A 193 22.64 0.34 10.80
CA MET A 193 21.31 0.92 11.02
C MET A 193 21.03 2.07 10.03
N ILE A 194 21.94 3.05 9.90
CA ILE A 194 21.77 4.18 8.98
C ILE A 194 21.69 3.71 7.52
N ALA A 195 22.60 2.82 7.10
CA ALA A 195 22.61 2.27 5.76
C ALA A 195 21.34 1.45 5.46
N GLY A 196 20.84 0.66 6.42
CA GLY A 196 19.60 -0.10 6.30
C GLY A 196 18.38 0.80 6.13
N VAL A 197 18.30 1.90 6.88
CA VAL A 197 17.25 2.91 6.73
C VAL A 197 17.31 3.57 5.36
N LEU A 198 18.48 4.07 4.94
CA LEU A 198 18.64 4.70 3.62
C LEU A 198 18.28 3.75 2.48
N ALA A 199 18.79 2.51 2.52
CA ALA A 199 18.49 1.49 1.53
C ALA A 199 17.00 1.15 1.49
N SER A 200 16.31 1.18 2.64
CA SER A 200 14.86 0.92 2.73
C SER A 200 14.02 2.04 2.17
N LEU A 201 14.39 3.30 2.44
CA LEU A 201 13.75 4.46 1.82
C LEU A 201 13.89 4.43 0.29
N CYS A 202 15.05 4.02 -0.23
CA CYS A 202 15.27 3.85 -1.67
C CYS A 202 14.52 2.64 -2.24
N ALA A 203 14.48 1.52 -1.51
CA ALA A 203 13.69 0.35 -1.90
C ALA A 203 12.21 0.69 -2.03
N ALA A 204 11.68 1.48 -1.09
CA ALA A 204 10.32 2.00 -1.09
C ALA A 204 10.10 3.14 -2.09
N ALA A 205 11.15 3.66 -2.74
CA ALA A 205 11.11 4.86 -3.59
C ALA A 205 10.52 6.11 -2.89
N ALA A 206 10.75 6.25 -1.59
CA ALA A 206 10.24 7.36 -0.78
C ALA A 206 10.69 8.74 -1.29
N PHE A 207 11.87 8.81 -1.92
CA PHE A 207 12.39 10.05 -2.51
C PHE A 207 11.88 10.34 -3.92
N TRP A 208 11.16 9.42 -4.55
CA TRP A 208 10.64 9.55 -5.92
C TRP A 208 9.13 9.74 -5.97
N ILE A 209 8.40 9.17 -5.02
CA ILE A 209 6.93 9.13 -5.04
C ILE A 209 6.37 9.83 -3.80
N PRO A 210 6.53 11.16 -3.67
CA PRO A 210 6.25 11.88 -2.43
C PRO A 210 4.75 12.01 -2.09
N VAL A 211 3.84 11.65 -3.00
CA VAL A 211 2.37 11.68 -2.80
C VAL A 211 1.80 10.26 -2.81
N PHE A 212 2.63 9.26 -2.57
CA PHE A 212 2.16 7.89 -2.37
C PHE A 212 1.76 7.69 -0.90
N PRO A 213 0.65 7.00 -0.58
CA PRO A 213 0.14 6.88 0.78
C PRO A 213 0.93 5.88 1.63
N TYR A 214 2.19 6.18 1.95
CA TYR A 214 3.06 5.30 2.76
C TYR A 214 2.51 5.05 4.15
N PHE A 215 1.71 5.98 4.71
CA PHE A 215 1.04 5.82 6.00
C PHE A 215 0.18 4.56 6.09
N ARG A 216 -0.34 4.07 4.96
CA ARG A 216 -1.07 2.79 4.89
C ARG A 216 -0.22 1.59 5.33
N THR A 217 1.12 1.68 5.29
CA THR A 217 2.04 0.62 5.77
C THR A 217 2.32 0.65 7.27
N ALA A 218 1.88 1.70 7.99
CA ALA A 218 2.14 1.85 9.43
C ALA A 218 1.74 0.62 10.27
N PRO A 219 0.56 -0.03 10.05
CA PRO A 219 0.20 -1.25 10.76
C PRO A 219 1.26 -2.36 10.66
N VAL A 220 1.80 -2.60 9.46
CA VAL A 220 2.82 -3.64 9.19
C VAL A 220 4.15 -3.28 9.87
N LEU A 221 4.56 -2.02 9.79
CA LEU A 221 5.83 -1.56 10.38
C LEU A 221 5.78 -1.57 11.92
N LEU A 222 4.67 -1.13 12.52
CA LEU A 222 4.46 -1.21 13.96
C LEU A 222 4.37 -2.65 14.44
N ALA A 223 3.71 -3.53 13.67
CA ALA A 223 3.66 -4.95 13.96
C ALA A 223 5.05 -5.61 13.93
N THR A 224 5.84 -5.27 12.90
CA THR A 224 7.24 -5.69 12.77
C THR A 224 8.05 -5.25 13.99
N LEU A 225 7.97 -3.97 14.38
CA LEU A 225 8.68 -3.44 15.54
C LEU A 225 8.26 -4.12 16.87
N GLY A 226 6.96 -4.34 17.05
CA GLY A 226 6.39 -5.04 18.20
C GLY A 226 6.91 -6.47 18.32
N LEU A 227 6.91 -7.23 17.22
CA LEU A 227 7.41 -8.60 17.19
C LEU A 227 8.92 -8.69 17.40
N LEU A 228 9.71 -7.79 16.81
CA LEU A 228 11.16 -7.75 17.04
C LEU A 228 11.48 -7.47 18.52
N ARG A 229 10.79 -6.49 19.12
CA ARG A 229 10.93 -6.19 20.54
C ARG A 229 10.43 -7.31 21.43
N TYR A 230 9.37 -8.01 21.04
CA TYR A 230 8.88 -9.19 21.75
C TYR A 230 9.89 -10.33 21.67
N ALA A 231 10.45 -10.61 20.48
CA ALA A 231 11.49 -11.62 20.28
C ALA A 231 12.67 -11.41 21.24
N ARG A 232 13.07 -10.15 21.43
CA ARG A 232 14.16 -9.74 22.30
C ARG A 232 13.81 -9.76 23.79
N THR A 233 12.66 -9.22 24.17
CA THR A 233 12.35 -8.92 25.59
C THR A 233 11.39 -9.90 26.24
N LYS A 234 10.65 -10.68 25.43
CA LYS A 234 9.55 -11.56 25.84
C LYS A 234 8.46 -10.87 26.67
N ARG A 235 8.40 -9.53 26.67
CA ARG A 235 7.39 -8.72 27.39
C ARG A 235 6.07 -8.66 26.62
N THR A 236 4.96 -8.61 27.33
CA THR A 236 3.61 -8.56 26.74
C THR A 236 3.32 -7.26 26.01
N ALA A 237 3.86 -6.11 26.45
CA ALA A 237 3.56 -4.82 25.84
C ALA A 237 3.97 -4.72 24.34
N PRO A 238 5.18 -5.14 23.91
CA PRO A 238 5.51 -5.25 22.49
C PRO A 238 4.62 -6.23 21.70
N LEU A 239 4.17 -7.31 22.34
CA LEU A 239 3.25 -8.25 21.72
C LEU A 239 1.87 -7.61 21.48
N LEU A 240 1.39 -6.83 22.47
CA LEU A 240 0.17 -6.05 22.33
C LEU A 240 0.29 -5.02 21.21
N LEU A 241 1.42 -4.29 21.12
CA LEU A 241 1.68 -3.40 19.98
C LEU A 241 1.54 -4.17 18.66
N ALA A 242 2.13 -5.35 18.55
CA ALA A 242 2.07 -6.12 17.32
C ALA A 242 0.65 -6.52 16.91
N PHE A 243 -0.08 -7.18 17.81
CA PHE A 243 -1.44 -7.62 17.53
C PHE A 243 -2.42 -6.44 17.38
N ALA A 244 -2.31 -5.40 18.21
CA ALA A 244 -3.17 -4.23 18.13
C ALA A 244 -2.97 -3.48 16.81
N SER A 245 -1.72 -3.23 16.40
CA SER A 245 -1.45 -2.59 15.11
C SER A 245 -1.93 -3.45 13.94
N ALA A 246 -1.73 -4.76 13.98
CA ALA A 246 -2.16 -5.66 12.91
C ALA A 246 -3.69 -5.74 12.77
N THR A 247 -4.42 -5.81 13.89
CA THR A 247 -5.89 -5.88 13.90
C THR A 247 -6.54 -4.53 13.57
N LEU A 248 -6.08 -3.43 14.19
CA LEU A 248 -6.49 -2.06 13.80
C LEU A 248 -6.11 -1.75 12.36
N GLY A 249 -5.11 -2.43 11.81
CA GLY A 249 -4.79 -2.42 10.39
C GLY A 249 -6.01 -2.64 9.50
N LEU A 250 -6.94 -3.52 9.89
CA LEU A 250 -8.15 -3.83 9.10
C LEU A 250 -9.07 -2.62 8.90
N VAL A 251 -9.11 -1.70 9.85
CA VAL A 251 -9.85 -0.43 9.73
C VAL A 251 -8.96 0.72 9.26
N TRP A 252 -7.64 0.60 9.39
CA TRP A 252 -6.66 1.58 8.92
C TRP A 252 -6.53 1.57 7.39
N SER A 253 -6.10 0.42 6.87
CA SER A 253 -6.04 0.11 5.45
C SER A 253 -6.24 -1.40 5.31
N LEU A 254 -7.41 -1.80 4.82
CA LEU A 254 -7.89 -3.18 4.75
C LEU A 254 -6.84 -4.14 4.17
N GLU A 255 -6.26 -3.82 3.01
CA GLU A 255 -5.27 -4.67 2.37
C GLU A 255 -3.99 -4.85 3.21
N THR A 256 -3.36 -3.76 3.65
CA THR A 256 -2.13 -3.84 4.45
C THR A 256 -2.41 -4.39 5.84
N GLY A 257 -3.61 -4.17 6.37
CA GLY A 257 -4.10 -4.74 7.63
C GLY A 257 -4.23 -6.25 7.57
N ILE A 258 -4.81 -6.80 6.50
CA ILE A 258 -4.88 -8.25 6.27
C ILE A 258 -3.46 -8.85 6.23
N TYR A 259 -2.52 -8.22 5.52
CA TYR A 259 -1.14 -8.70 5.46
C TYR A 259 -0.38 -8.51 6.76
N ALA A 260 -0.62 -7.43 7.51
CA ALA A 260 -0.09 -7.22 8.85
C ALA A 260 -0.55 -8.33 9.80
N LEU A 261 -1.85 -8.66 9.78
CA LEU A 261 -2.45 -9.71 10.60
C LEU A 261 -1.89 -11.08 10.24
N ALA A 262 -1.91 -11.45 8.96
CA ALA A 262 -1.36 -12.72 8.48
C ALA A 262 0.13 -12.86 8.84
N GLY A 263 0.94 -11.84 8.55
CA GLY A 263 2.37 -11.84 8.87
C GLY A 263 2.63 -11.89 10.37
N THR A 264 1.82 -11.20 11.18
CA THR A 264 1.94 -11.20 12.64
C THR A 264 1.65 -12.57 13.22
N VAL A 265 0.55 -13.20 12.80
CA VAL A 265 0.18 -14.55 13.24
C VAL A 265 1.27 -15.54 12.85
N LEU A 266 1.69 -15.55 11.57
CA LEU A 266 2.71 -16.46 11.08
C LEU A 266 4.03 -16.27 11.82
N ALA A 267 4.55 -15.05 11.93
CA ALA A 267 5.81 -14.79 12.63
C ALA A 267 5.72 -15.13 14.13
N PHE A 268 4.59 -14.85 14.77
CA PHE A 268 4.37 -15.20 16.17
C PHE A 268 4.43 -16.72 16.41
N LEU A 269 4.00 -17.56 15.47
CA LEU A 269 4.12 -19.03 15.60
C LEU A 269 5.57 -19.52 15.74
N PHE A 270 6.55 -18.75 15.25
CA PHE A 270 7.98 -19.09 15.33
C PHE A 270 8.71 -18.36 16.46
N VAL A 271 8.22 -17.19 16.88
CA VAL A 271 8.89 -16.33 17.88
C VAL A 271 8.28 -16.48 19.27
N GLY A 272 7.00 -16.83 19.33
CA GLY A 272 6.20 -16.86 20.54
C GLY A 272 6.27 -18.18 21.30
N GLU A 273 6.30 -18.06 22.62
CA GLU A 273 5.90 -19.16 23.47
C GLU A 273 4.37 -19.20 23.49
N ARG A 274 3.78 -20.39 23.26
CA ARG A 274 2.33 -20.61 23.28
C ARG A 274 1.80 -20.49 24.72
N THR A 275 1.74 -19.26 25.20
CA THR A 275 1.31 -18.93 26.55
C THR A 275 -0.13 -18.42 26.54
N LYS A 276 -0.88 -18.68 27.62
CA LYS A 276 -2.22 -18.12 27.83
C LYS A 276 -2.25 -16.59 27.68
N ARG A 277 -1.15 -15.91 28.03
CA ARG A 277 -0.99 -14.45 27.89
C ARG A 277 -1.08 -13.98 26.43
N ALA A 278 -0.50 -14.73 25.50
CA ALA A 278 -0.57 -14.38 24.09
C ALA A 278 -2.00 -14.47 23.55
N LEU A 279 -2.78 -15.46 23.99
CA LEU A 279 -4.20 -15.58 23.63
C LEU A 279 -5.02 -14.40 24.14
N ILE A 280 -4.78 -13.97 25.39
CA ILE A 280 -5.44 -12.78 25.96
C ILE A 280 -5.10 -11.53 25.14
N VAL A 281 -3.82 -11.32 24.81
CA VAL A 281 -3.38 -10.19 23.99
C VAL A 281 -4.03 -10.21 22.61
N ALA A 282 -4.09 -11.36 21.96
CA ALA A 282 -4.74 -11.52 20.66
C ALA A 282 -6.26 -11.24 20.75
N ALA A 283 -6.94 -11.73 21.79
CA ALA A 283 -8.36 -11.48 22.01
C ALA A 283 -8.66 -9.99 22.22
N ILE A 284 -7.87 -9.29 23.05
CA ILE A 284 -7.99 -7.84 23.24
C ILE A 284 -7.80 -7.10 21.92
N ALA A 285 -6.76 -7.47 21.15
CA ALA A 285 -6.48 -6.82 19.88
C ALA A 285 -7.62 -7.02 18.86
N ILE A 286 -8.18 -8.23 18.75
CA ILE A 286 -9.29 -8.53 17.85
C ILE A 286 -10.54 -7.69 18.18
N ALA A 287 -10.75 -7.32 19.45
CA ALA A 287 -11.87 -6.46 19.84
C ALA A 287 -11.73 -5.01 19.37
N LEU A 288 -10.50 -4.51 19.14
CA LEU A 288 -10.25 -3.09 18.85
C LEU A 288 -10.93 -2.59 17.56
N PRO A 289 -10.87 -3.29 16.41
CA PRO A 289 -11.61 -2.89 15.22
C PRO A 289 -13.12 -2.76 15.47
N PHE A 290 -13.72 -3.66 16.24
CA PHE A 290 -15.14 -3.59 16.56
C PHE A 290 -15.47 -2.36 17.41
N VAL A 291 -14.62 -2.02 18.38
CA VAL A 291 -14.78 -0.78 19.17
C VAL A 291 -14.77 0.45 18.25
N VAL A 292 -13.84 0.50 17.28
CA VAL A 292 -13.79 1.59 16.29
C VAL A 292 -15.06 1.63 15.44
N LEU A 293 -15.48 0.49 14.87
CA LEU A 293 -16.68 0.39 14.02
C LEU A 293 -17.95 0.79 14.78
N LEU A 294 -18.09 0.39 16.05
CA LEU A 294 -19.20 0.79 16.91
C LEU A 294 -19.16 2.30 17.20
N ALA A 295 -17.98 2.85 17.52
CA ALA A 295 -17.82 4.28 17.83
C ALA A 295 -18.23 5.17 16.65
N ILE A 296 -17.93 4.74 15.42
CA ILE A 296 -18.28 5.47 14.18
C ILE A 296 -19.66 5.11 13.63
N ARG A 297 -20.44 4.29 14.35
CA ARG A 297 -21.79 3.82 13.94
C ARG A 297 -21.80 3.17 12.55
N ALA A 298 -20.74 2.44 12.21
CA ALA A 298 -20.65 1.69 10.97
C ALA A 298 -21.72 0.58 10.90
N ASP A 299 -22.13 0.22 9.68
CA ASP A 299 -22.83 -1.05 9.49
C ASP A 299 -21.82 -2.20 9.52
N ILE A 300 -21.75 -2.89 10.66
CA ILE A 300 -20.79 -3.98 10.90
C ILE A 300 -21.06 -5.15 9.94
N ARG A 301 -22.32 -5.47 9.64
CA ARG A 301 -22.64 -6.54 8.70
C ARG A 301 -22.12 -6.19 7.32
N GLN A 302 -22.38 -4.96 6.87
CA GLN A 302 -21.94 -4.52 5.56
C GLN A 302 -20.41 -4.36 5.48
N PHE A 303 -19.74 -3.97 6.58
CA PHE A 303 -18.27 -4.06 6.67
C PHE A 303 -17.77 -5.47 6.34
N PHE A 304 -18.35 -6.51 6.95
CA PHE A 304 -17.92 -7.87 6.65
C PHE A 304 -18.21 -8.29 5.20
N VAL A 305 -19.39 -7.93 4.68
CA VAL A 305 -19.78 -8.23 3.29
C VAL A 305 -18.85 -7.53 2.30
N ASP A 306 -18.67 -6.22 2.44
CA ASP A 306 -17.83 -5.44 1.53
C ASP A 306 -16.36 -5.88 1.62
N SER A 307 -15.80 -5.88 2.83
CA SER A 307 -14.36 -6.08 3.05
C SER A 307 -13.87 -7.51 2.87
N PHE A 308 -14.70 -8.52 3.17
CA PHE A 308 -14.26 -9.92 3.16
C PHE A 308 -15.01 -10.80 2.17
N VAL A 309 -16.03 -10.30 1.48
CA VAL A 309 -16.76 -11.06 0.45
C VAL A 309 -16.70 -10.37 -0.90
N VAL A 310 -17.15 -9.11 -1.00
CA VAL A 310 -17.24 -8.39 -2.28
C VAL A 310 -15.86 -8.03 -2.80
N ILE A 311 -15.06 -7.29 -2.00
CA ILE A 311 -13.74 -6.83 -2.42
C ILE A 311 -12.83 -8.01 -2.79
N PRO A 312 -12.65 -9.06 -1.96
CA PRO A 312 -11.76 -10.17 -2.32
C PRO A 312 -12.18 -10.94 -3.58
N ARG A 313 -13.48 -10.98 -3.89
CA ARG A 313 -13.99 -11.65 -5.10
C ARG A 313 -13.81 -10.79 -6.36
N ALA A 314 -13.91 -9.48 -6.23
CA ALA A 314 -13.93 -8.56 -7.38
C ALA A 314 -12.57 -7.91 -7.66
N ILE A 315 -11.76 -7.62 -6.64
CA ILE A 315 -10.61 -6.70 -6.77
C ILE A 315 -9.60 -7.13 -7.81
N ASP A 316 -9.38 -8.44 -7.96
CA ASP A 316 -8.45 -8.94 -8.97
C ASP A 316 -8.99 -8.71 -10.38
N ALA A 317 -10.29 -8.91 -10.60
CA ALA A 317 -10.94 -8.63 -11.88
C ALA A 317 -10.98 -7.12 -12.20
N VAL A 318 -11.20 -6.28 -11.18
CA VAL A 318 -11.38 -4.83 -11.33
C VAL A 318 -10.06 -4.09 -11.52
N TRP A 319 -9.04 -4.41 -10.71
CA TRP A 319 -7.92 -3.50 -10.43
C TRP A 319 -6.54 -4.08 -10.70
N SER A 320 -6.43 -5.39 -10.95
CA SER A 320 -5.13 -6.04 -11.14
C SER A 320 -4.50 -5.77 -12.49
N LEU A 321 -3.17 -5.86 -12.52
CA LEU A 321 -2.34 -5.81 -13.72
C LEU A 321 -1.45 -7.07 -13.79
N PRO A 322 -1.10 -7.56 -14.98
CA PRO A 322 -0.29 -8.77 -15.14
C PRO A 322 1.13 -8.56 -14.59
N ALA A 323 1.76 -9.63 -14.11
CA ALA A 323 3.17 -9.59 -13.73
C ALA A 323 4.06 -9.20 -14.92
N PRO A 324 5.18 -8.49 -14.68
CA PRO A 324 6.03 -8.02 -15.76
C PRO A 324 6.82 -9.20 -16.35
N ALA A 325 7.33 -9.02 -17.57
CA ALA A 325 8.19 -10.00 -18.20
C ALA A 325 9.44 -10.27 -17.33
N PRO A 326 9.81 -11.53 -17.06
CA PRO A 326 10.82 -11.89 -16.05
C PRO A 326 12.22 -11.36 -16.36
N PHE A 327 12.60 -11.26 -17.64
CA PHE A 327 13.92 -10.82 -18.08
C PHE A 327 14.00 -9.31 -18.39
N SER A 328 13.10 -8.52 -17.80
CA SER A 328 13.13 -7.06 -17.88
C SER A 328 13.59 -6.43 -16.56
N ALA A 329 13.97 -5.14 -16.58
CA ALA A 329 14.26 -4.42 -15.35
C ALA A 329 13.06 -4.39 -14.38
N ALA A 330 11.83 -4.30 -14.91
CA ALA A 330 10.60 -4.42 -14.12
C ALA A 330 10.43 -5.82 -13.54
N GLY A 331 10.71 -6.86 -14.35
CA GLY A 331 10.80 -8.26 -13.94
C GLY A 331 11.73 -8.46 -12.75
N ALA A 332 12.99 -8.00 -12.87
CA ALA A 332 13.97 -8.09 -11.79
C ALA A 332 13.48 -7.41 -10.51
N ARG A 333 12.95 -6.18 -10.59
CA ARG A 333 12.42 -5.46 -9.42
C ARG A 333 11.24 -6.17 -8.76
N TYR A 334 10.43 -6.89 -9.55
CA TYR A 334 9.24 -7.60 -9.06
C TYR A 334 9.56 -9.00 -8.50
N TYR A 335 10.38 -9.80 -9.18
CA TYR A 335 10.62 -11.19 -8.78
C TYR A 335 11.78 -11.37 -7.80
N LEU A 336 12.77 -10.46 -7.76
CA LEU A 336 13.91 -10.60 -6.85
C LEU A 336 13.55 -10.45 -5.37
N PRO A 337 12.70 -9.51 -4.92
CA PRO A 337 12.37 -9.39 -3.50
C PRO A 337 11.74 -10.66 -2.91
N PRO A 338 10.73 -11.30 -3.54
CA PRO A 338 10.18 -12.59 -3.07
C PRO A 338 11.24 -13.70 -2.95
N VAL A 339 12.11 -13.85 -3.96
CA VAL A 339 13.20 -14.84 -3.92
C VAL A 339 14.18 -14.53 -2.78
N PHE A 340 14.53 -13.25 -2.60
CA PHE A 340 15.38 -12.80 -1.51
C PHE A 340 14.75 -13.06 -0.14
N TYR A 341 13.45 -12.81 0.03
CA TYR A 341 12.76 -13.10 1.29
C TYR A 341 12.67 -14.61 1.56
N GLY A 342 12.49 -15.44 0.53
CA GLY A 342 12.58 -16.89 0.65
C GLY A 342 13.96 -17.37 1.08
N PHE A 343 15.03 -16.81 0.49
CA PHE A 343 16.41 -17.02 0.93
C PHE A 343 16.61 -16.63 2.41
N LEU A 344 16.12 -15.45 2.80
CA LEU A 344 16.22 -15.01 4.19
C LEU A 344 15.46 -15.92 5.14
N LEU A 345 14.27 -16.39 4.78
CA LEU A 345 13.50 -17.31 5.60
C LEU A 345 14.19 -18.67 5.73
N ALA A 346 14.80 -19.21 4.67
CA ALA A 346 15.62 -20.43 4.76
C ALA A 346 16.75 -20.26 5.78
N LEU A 347 17.48 -19.16 5.68
CA LEU A 347 18.58 -18.84 6.57
C LEU A 347 18.10 -18.64 8.01
N ALA A 348 16.96 -17.96 8.17
CA ALA A 348 16.32 -17.68 9.46
C ALA A 348 15.90 -18.98 10.17
N LEU A 349 15.22 -19.88 9.46
CA LEU A 349 14.80 -21.18 9.97
C LEU A 349 16.01 -22.04 10.34
N ARG A 350 17.06 -22.01 9.51
CA ARG A 350 18.29 -22.77 9.77
C ARG A 350 19.04 -22.26 11.00
N ARG A 351 19.08 -20.95 11.17
CA ARG A 351 19.75 -20.29 12.31
C ARG A 351 18.87 -20.19 13.55
N ARG A 352 17.57 -20.46 13.41
CA ARG A 352 16.53 -20.15 14.40
C ARG A 352 16.62 -18.69 14.87
N ASP A 353 16.90 -17.75 13.96
CA ASP A 353 16.96 -16.32 14.30
C ASP A 353 15.56 -15.70 14.18
N PRO A 354 14.89 -15.40 15.31
CA PRO A 354 13.53 -14.87 15.27
C PRO A 354 13.43 -13.51 14.58
N ARG A 355 14.50 -12.71 14.55
CA ARG A 355 14.50 -11.39 13.90
C ARG A 355 14.41 -11.53 12.39
N MET A 356 15.17 -12.46 11.83
CA MET A 356 15.13 -12.75 10.39
C MET A 356 13.79 -13.35 10.00
N ILE A 357 13.18 -14.21 10.83
CA ILE A 357 11.85 -14.77 10.57
C ILE A 357 10.80 -13.65 10.50
N VAL A 358 10.79 -12.75 11.49
CA VAL A 358 9.84 -11.62 11.51
C VAL A 358 9.99 -10.77 10.25
N ILE A 359 11.22 -10.32 9.93
CA ILE A 359 11.44 -9.48 8.75
C ILE A 359 11.04 -10.21 7.46
N ALA A 360 11.42 -11.48 7.28
CA ALA A 360 11.10 -12.23 6.08
C ALA A 360 9.59 -12.45 5.92
N MET A 361 8.89 -12.88 6.98
CA MET A 361 7.45 -13.16 6.91
C MET A 361 6.62 -11.91 6.64
N LEU A 362 6.89 -10.82 7.36
CA LEU A 362 6.15 -9.56 7.16
C LEU A 362 6.44 -8.98 5.77
N SER A 363 7.68 -9.14 5.25
CA SER A 363 8.01 -8.72 3.88
C SER A 363 7.31 -9.56 2.80
N ILE A 364 7.25 -10.89 2.97
CA ILE A 364 6.54 -11.79 2.04
C ILE A 364 5.05 -11.45 2.01
N MET A 365 4.43 -11.25 3.17
CA MET A 365 3.01 -10.91 3.25
C MET A 365 2.73 -9.54 2.64
N LEU A 366 3.52 -8.51 2.97
CA LEU A 366 3.35 -7.18 2.39
C LEU A 366 3.54 -7.17 0.87
N PHE A 367 4.43 -8.01 0.32
CA PHE A 367 4.64 -8.12 -1.12
C PHE A 367 3.39 -8.56 -1.90
N ARG A 368 2.39 -9.16 -1.23
CA ARG A 368 1.10 -9.50 -1.85
C ARG A 368 0.34 -8.27 -2.37
N THR A 369 0.55 -7.07 -1.79
CA THR A 369 0.00 -5.82 -2.33
C THR A 369 0.53 -5.54 -3.73
N ALA A 370 1.85 -5.61 -3.95
CA ALA A 370 2.47 -5.44 -5.26
C ALA A 370 1.99 -6.48 -6.27
N ALA A 371 1.72 -7.70 -5.79
CA ALA A 371 1.20 -8.75 -6.64
C ALA A 371 -0.21 -8.46 -7.15
N GLY A 372 -1.05 -7.76 -6.38
CA GLY A 372 -2.40 -7.35 -6.78
C GLY A 372 -2.36 -6.45 -8.00
N ARG A 373 -1.82 -5.24 -7.83
CA ARG A 373 -1.62 -4.30 -8.93
C ARG A 373 -0.14 -4.14 -9.24
N VAL A 374 0.30 -4.83 -10.27
CA VAL A 374 1.69 -4.79 -10.71
C VAL A 374 1.95 -3.46 -11.41
N SER A 375 2.51 -2.51 -10.66
CA SER A 375 3.10 -1.29 -11.21
C SER A 375 4.42 -1.00 -10.49
N TRP A 376 5.21 -0.09 -11.07
CA TRP A 376 6.46 0.34 -10.44
C TRP A 376 6.23 0.89 -9.03
N SER A 377 5.24 1.77 -8.85
CA SER A 377 4.90 2.36 -7.54
C SER A 377 4.45 1.33 -6.51
N HIS A 378 3.56 0.39 -6.88
CA HIS A 378 3.07 -0.63 -5.96
C HIS A 378 4.15 -1.66 -5.59
N THR A 379 5.05 -1.99 -6.52
CA THR A 379 6.22 -2.85 -6.23
C THR A 379 7.14 -2.19 -5.21
N ARG A 380 7.42 -0.90 -5.36
CA ARG A 380 8.23 -0.13 -4.41
C ARG A 380 7.55 -0.04 -3.05
N TYR A 381 6.27 0.33 -3.03
CA TYR A 381 5.43 0.39 -1.83
C TYR A 381 5.45 -0.88 -0.98
N ALA A 382 5.56 -2.05 -1.63
CA ALA A 382 5.55 -3.33 -0.94
C ALA A 382 6.93 -3.82 -0.44
N THR A 383 7.99 -3.03 -0.59
CA THR A 383 9.37 -3.41 -0.22
C THR A 383 10.06 -2.52 0.86
N PRO A 384 9.35 -1.89 1.81
CA PRO A 384 9.97 -0.97 2.78
C PRO A 384 10.95 -1.66 3.74
N LEU A 385 10.91 -2.98 3.89
CA LEU A 385 11.84 -3.73 4.74
C LEU A 385 13.05 -4.32 3.98
N LEU A 386 13.08 -4.20 2.64
CA LEU A 386 14.11 -4.84 1.81
C LEU A 386 15.52 -4.35 2.13
N GLY A 387 15.69 -3.02 2.26
CA GLY A 387 17.00 -2.42 2.54
C GLY A 387 17.55 -2.80 3.92
N ILE A 388 16.71 -2.79 4.96
CA ILE A 388 17.05 -3.22 6.31
C ILE A 388 17.48 -4.68 6.30
N ALA A 389 16.69 -5.54 5.66
CA ALA A 389 16.95 -6.97 5.60
C ALA A 389 18.28 -7.27 4.88
N LEU A 390 18.54 -6.58 3.78
CA LEU A 390 19.78 -6.70 3.01
C LEU A 390 21.00 -6.25 3.83
N ILE A 391 20.92 -5.08 4.45
CA ILE A 391 22.06 -4.53 5.20
C ILE A 391 22.33 -5.37 6.45
N ALA A 392 21.32 -5.60 7.28
CA ALA A 392 21.48 -6.25 8.58
C ALA A 392 21.83 -7.75 8.49
N PHE A 393 21.34 -8.46 7.47
CA PHE A 393 21.50 -9.92 7.39
C PHE A 393 22.47 -10.41 6.31
N VAL A 394 22.89 -9.53 5.39
CA VAL A 394 23.84 -9.89 4.32
C VAL A 394 25.09 -9.01 4.37
N ILE A 395 24.96 -7.69 4.14
CA ILE A 395 26.13 -6.82 3.95
C ILE A 395 26.91 -6.63 5.25
N GLU A 396 26.25 -6.20 6.33
CA GLU A 396 26.91 -5.92 7.60
C GLU A 396 27.62 -7.16 8.18
N PRO A 397 27.01 -8.36 8.24
CA PRO A 397 27.73 -9.57 8.67
C PRO A 397 28.98 -9.90 7.83
N LEU A 398 28.98 -9.59 6.53
CA LEU A 398 30.14 -9.80 5.66
C LEU A 398 31.25 -8.78 5.95
N LEU A 399 30.89 -7.50 6.12
CA LEU A 399 31.82 -6.41 6.41
C LEU A 399 32.41 -6.49 7.82
N SER A 400 31.64 -6.95 8.80
CA SER A 400 32.10 -7.12 10.18
C SER A 400 32.93 -8.39 10.40
N SER A 401 33.07 -9.25 9.38
CA SER A 401 33.85 -10.48 9.54
C SER A 401 35.37 -10.20 9.54
N GLY A 402 36.11 -10.89 10.43
CA GLY A 402 37.57 -10.75 10.49
C GLY A 402 38.28 -11.16 9.19
N ALA A 403 37.68 -12.10 8.44
CA ALA A 403 38.23 -12.62 7.18
C ALA A 403 38.18 -11.59 6.03
N ARG A 404 39.36 -11.22 5.51
CA ARG A 404 39.53 -10.26 4.39
C ARG A 404 38.69 -10.61 3.16
N LEU A 405 38.62 -11.90 2.78
CA LEU A 405 37.85 -12.34 1.62
C LEU A 405 36.33 -12.07 1.75
N ARG A 406 35.77 -12.27 2.95
CA ARG A 406 34.35 -12.03 3.21
C ARG A 406 34.02 -10.53 3.18
N ARG A 407 34.91 -9.69 3.71
CA ARG A 407 34.80 -8.23 3.60
C ARG A 407 34.84 -7.77 2.14
N ALA A 408 35.77 -8.30 1.34
CA ALA A 408 35.84 -8.01 -0.10
C ALA A 408 34.52 -8.39 -0.79
N PHE A 409 33.94 -9.55 -0.48
CA PHE A 409 32.64 -9.96 -1.01
C PHE A 409 31.50 -9.03 -0.58
N GLY A 410 31.49 -8.59 0.68
CA GLY A 410 30.54 -7.59 1.18
C GLY A 410 30.62 -6.27 0.42
N VAL A 411 31.83 -5.78 0.13
CA VAL A 411 32.05 -4.58 -0.69
C VAL A 411 31.58 -4.79 -2.13
N LEU A 412 31.92 -5.93 -2.74
CA LEU A 412 31.50 -6.25 -4.11
C LEU A 412 29.97 -6.33 -4.24
N LEU A 413 29.28 -6.83 -3.22
CA LEU A 413 27.82 -6.87 -3.20
C LEU A 413 27.16 -5.50 -3.13
N ILE A 414 27.80 -4.49 -2.53
CA ILE A 414 27.23 -3.13 -2.45
C ILE A 414 26.95 -2.56 -3.85
N ILE A 415 27.81 -2.85 -4.84
CA ILE A 415 27.70 -2.30 -6.20
C ILE A 415 26.38 -2.69 -6.89
N PRO A 416 26.04 -3.97 -7.09
CA PRO A 416 24.78 -4.34 -7.74
C PRO A 416 23.56 -3.86 -6.95
N PHE A 417 23.62 -3.84 -5.62
CA PHE A 417 22.52 -3.32 -4.80
C PHE A 417 22.35 -1.81 -4.91
N PHE A 418 23.44 -1.06 -5.05
CA PHE A 418 23.41 0.37 -5.29
C PHE A 418 22.63 0.70 -6.58
N PHE A 419 22.86 -0.07 -7.64
CA PHE A 419 22.12 0.06 -8.90
C PHE A 419 20.67 -0.45 -8.80
N TYR A 420 20.45 -1.61 -8.18
CA TYR A 420 19.11 -2.20 -8.05
C TYR A 420 18.15 -1.32 -7.22
N LEU A 421 18.65 -0.77 -6.11
CA LEU A 421 17.89 0.15 -5.25
C LEU A 421 17.89 1.58 -5.78
N GLU A 422 18.58 1.85 -6.89
CA GLU A 422 18.65 3.18 -7.50
C GLU A 422 19.08 4.25 -6.48
N ILE A 423 20.09 3.95 -5.67
CA ILE A 423 20.47 4.79 -4.51
C ILE A 423 20.83 6.20 -4.98
N ALA A 424 21.66 6.33 -6.03
CA ALA A 424 22.03 7.64 -6.58
C ALA A 424 20.80 8.42 -7.06
N GLN A 425 19.93 7.77 -7.83
CA GLN A 425 18.75 8.40 -8.40
C GLN A 425 17.74 8.80 -7.31
N ASN A 426 17.57 7.99 -6.27
CA ASN A 426 16.73 8.31 -5.12
C ASN A 426 17.28 9.50 -4.34
N VAL A 427 18.58 9.48 -4.01
CA VAL A 427 19.21 10.59 -3.29
C VAL A 427 19.15 11.89 -4.10
N MET A 428 19.40 11.83 -5.41
CA MET A 428 19.29 13.00 -6.30
C MET A 428 17.85 13.53 -6.38
N ALA A 429 16.85 12.65 -6.49
CA ALA A 429 15.45 13.04 -6.49
C ALA A 429 15.06 13.68 -5.14
N GLY A 430 15.46 13.08 -4.03
CA GLY A 430 15.25 13.63 -2.70
C GLY A 430 15.89 15.01 -2.52
N ALA A 431 17.15 15.17 -2.97
CA ALA A 431 17.83 16.47 -2.94
C ALA A 431 17.10 17.52 -3.78
N LYS A 432 16.64 17.17 -4.99
CA LYS A 432 15.82 18.07 -5.83
C LYS A 432 14.50 18.45 -5.15
N LEU A 433 13.81 17.49 -4.51
CA LEU A 433 12.60 17.75 -3.76
C LEU A 433 12.86 18.66 -2.55
N LEU A 434 13.93 18.45 -1.80
CA LEU A 434 14.30 19.32 -0.69
C LEU A 434 14.63 20.74 -1.16
N ALA A 435 15.49 20.87 -2.18
CA ALA A 435 15.89 22.16 -2.74
C ALA A 435 14.70 22.93 -3.33
N GLY A 436 13.77 22.22 -3.98
CA GLY A 436 12.56 22.77 -4.57
C GLY A 436 11.41 22.99 -3.58
N TRP A 437 11.57 22.69 -2.29
CA TRP A 437 10.45 22.75 -1.33
C TRP A 437 9.77 24.12 -1.31
N ARG A 438 10.56 25.21 -1.20
CA ARG A 438 10.01 26.57 -1.20
C ARG A 438 9.19 26.89 -2.46
N ALA A 439 9.62 26.40 -3.62
CA ALA A 439 8.90 26.61 -4.87
C ALA A 439 7.53 25.88 -4.87
N ARG A 440 7.46 24.69 -4.26
CA ARG A 440 6.19 23.95 -4.10
C ARG A 440 5.24 24.55 -3.06
N GLN A 441 5.75 25.43 -2.20
CA GLN A 441 4.92 26.25 -1.32
C GLN A 441 4.38 27.51 -2.02
N LYS A 442 4.60 27.66 -3.32
CA LYS A 442 3.99 28.72 -4.13
C LYS A 442 2.90 28.14 -5.03
N HIS A 443 1.97 29.00 -5.42
CA HIS A 443 0.86 28.69 -6.32
C HIS A 443 0.88 29.66 -7.52
N GLU A 444 2.07 30.04 -8.00
CA GLU A 444 2.22 30.91 -9.17
C GLU A 444 1.56 30.25 -10.40
N GLY A 445 0.75 31.01 -11.14
CA GLY A 445 -0.02 30.49 -12.29
C GLY A 445 -1.25 29.65 -11.94
N LEU A 446 -1.52 29.40 -10.66
CA LEU A 446 -2.72 28.71 -10.18
C LEU A 446 -3.71 29.72 -9.58
N VAL A 447 -4.99 29.38 -9.64
CA VAL A 447 -6.09 30.13 -9.03
C VAL A 447 -6.76 29.31 -7.95
N ALA A 448 -7.42 29.98 -7.01
CA ALA A 448 -8.22 29.29 -6.01
C ALA A 448 -9.36 28.51 -6.69
N TYR A 449 -9.75 27.39 -6.09
CA TYR A 449 -10.98 26.71 -6.49
C TYR A 449 -12.20 27.62 -6.31
N PRO A 450 -13.21 27.53 -7.19
CA PRO A 450 -14.40 28.38 -7.13
C PRO A 450 -15.39 27.98 -6.01
N PHE A 451 -15.01 27.06 -5.11
CA PHE A 451 -15.90 26.47 -4.09
C PHE A 451 -15.33 26.61 -2.69
N ALA A 452 -16.20 26.70 -1.68
CA ALA A 452 -15.80 26.75 -0.28
C ALA A 452 -15.02 25.50 0.17
N THR A 453 -15.34 24.32 -0.39
CA THR A 453 -14.65 23.05 -0.15
C THR A 453 -13.26 22.98 -0.77
N GLY A 454 -12.93 23.87 -1.70
CA GLY A 454 -11.58 24.01 -2.26
C GLY A 454 -10.66 24.92 -1.44
N LYS A 455 -11.04 25.28 -0.20
CA LYS A 455 -10.29 26.25 0.60
C LYS A 455 -8.85 25.80 0.86
N GLY A 456 -7.91 26.67 0.50
CA GLY A 456 -6.48 26.48 0.77
C GLY A 456 -5.75 25.62 -0.24
N ILE A 457 -6.41 25.19 -1.31
CA ILE A 457 -5.79 24.53 -2.47
C ILE A 457 -6.07 25.34 -3.75
N TYR A 458 -5.31 25.04 -4.79
CA TYR A 458 -5.31 25.81 -6.04
C TYR A 458 -5.37 24.85 -7.23
N THR A 459 -5.81 25.38 -8.37
CA THR A 459 -5.94 24.67 -9.65
C THR A 459 -5.59 25.58 -10.80
N TYR A 460 -5.46 25.03 -12.01
CA TYR A 460 -5.34 25.82 -13.22
C TYR A 460 -6.60 26.66 -13.50
N PRO A 461 -6.46 27.88 -14.06
CA PRO A 461 -7.58 28.75 -14.40
C PRO A 461 -8.67 28.05 -15.22
N GLN A 462 -8.27 27.25 -16.20
CA GLN A 462 -9.21 26.50 -17.03
C GLN A 462 -10.07 25.54 -16.21
N ASN A 463 -9.45 24.69 -15.38
CA ASN A 463 -10.19 23.74 -14.54
C ASN A 463 -11.10 24.46 -13.53
N ALA A 464 -10.68 25.61 -12.99
CA ALA A 464 -11.53 26.42 -12.11
C ALA A 464 -12.78 26.93 -12.85
N THR A 465 -12.62 27.48 -14.06
CA THR A 465 -13.73 27.97 -14.88
C THR A 465 -14.68 26.84 -15.28
N GLU A 466 -14.14 25.70 -15.70
CA GLU A 466 -14.94 24.54 -16.11
C GLU A 466 -15.72 23.94 -14.94
N LEU A 467 -15.11 23.85 -13.75
CA LEU A 467 -15.78 23.44 -12.53
C LEU A 467 -16.87 24.43 -12.11
N ALA A 468 -16.60 25.74 -12.18
CA ALA A 468 -17.60 26.77 -11.89
C ALA A 468 -18.80 26.68 -12.84
N ALA A 469 -18.55 26.48 -14.14
CA ALA A 469 -19.59 26.29 -15.15
C ALA A 469 -20.40 25.02 -14.87
N LEU A 470 -19.73 23.92 -14.51
CA LEU A 470 -20.40 22.68 -14.11
C LEU A 470 -21.29 22.93 -12.89
N ASN A 471 -20.79 23.55 -11.82
CA ASN A 471 -21.58 23.86 -10.63
C ASN A 471 -22.81 24.74 -10.92
N GLY A 472 -22.66 25.74 -11.80
CA GLY A 472 -23.76 26.60 -12.23
C GLY A 472 -24.84 25.83 -13.01
N PHE A 473 -24.43 24.87 -13.85
CA PHE A 473 -25.37 23.98 -14.55
C PHE A 473 -26.09 23.03 -13.59
N ILE A 474 -25.35 22.44 -12.64
CA ILE A 474 -25.83 21.45 -11.68
C ILE A 474 -26.84 22.07 -10.71
N GLY A 475 -26.55 23.28 -10.21
CA GLY A 475 -27.35 23.90 -9.15
C GLY A 475 -27.38 23.02 -7.89
N ASP A 476 -28.48 22.98 -7.17
CA ASP A 476 -28.71 22.17 -5.96
C ASP A 476 -29.10 20.71 -6.23
N LYS A 477 -29.21 20.33 -7.51
CA LYS A 477 -29.74 19.03 -7.93
C LYS A 477 -28.75 17.88 -7.71
N THR A 478 -29.28 16.67 -7.59
CA THR A 478 -28.50 15.43 -7.48
C THR A 478 -27.90 15.00 -8.81
N PHE A 479 -26.73 14.35 -8.76
CA PHE A 479 -26.04 13.91 -9.98
C PHE A 479 -25.26 12.63 -9.81
N LEU A 480 -25.13 11.86 -10.89
CA LEU A 480 -24.24 10.71 -10.96
C LEU A 480 -22.95 11.12 -11.67
N ASP A 481 -21.79 10.81 -11.08
CA ASP A 481 -20.50 10.93 -11.75
C ASP A 481 -20.10 9.59 -12.37
N PHE A 482 -20.33 9.45 -13.67
CA PHE A 482 -19.85 8.32 -14.46
C PHE A 482 -18.48 8.58 -15.11
N SER A 483 -17.93 9.79 -14.98
CA SER A 483 -16.57 10.12 -15.42
C SER A 483 -15.50 9.63 -14.46
N ASN A 484 -15.90 9.21 -13.25
CA ASN A 484 -15.07 8.65 -12.20
C ASN A 484 -14.14 9.68 -11.53
N GLU A 485 -14.46 10.97 -11.63
CA GLU A 485 -13.83 12.06 -10.89
C GLU A 485 -14.47 12.23 -9.50
N ARG A 486 -14.29 11.23 -8.64
CA ARG A 486 -15.00 11.07 -7.36
C ARG A 486 -14.97 12.30 -6.45
N ALA A 487 -13.96 13.16 -6.57
CA ALA A 487 -13.85 14.44 -5.86
C ALA A 487 -14.95 15.45 -6.23
N LEU A 488 -15.68 15.26 -7.34
CA LEU A 488 -16.77 16.16 -7.75
C LEU A 488 -17.88 16.22 -6.68
N TYR A 489 -18.18 15.12 -6.00
CA TYR A 489 -19.16 15.12 -4.91
C TYR A 489 -18.73 16.01 -3.74
N TYR A 490 -17.46 15.93 -3.35
CA TYR A 490 -16.86 16.80 -2.36
C TYR A 490 -16.83 18.27 -2.81
N LEU A 491 -16.29 18.54 -4.00
CA LEU A 491 -16.08 19.89 -4.52
C LEU A 491 -17.42 20.63 -4.71
N LEU A 492 -18.41 19.95 -5.26
CA LEU A 492 -19.72 20.50 -5.55
C LEU A 492 -20.69 20.38 -4.37
N GLN A 493 -20.27 19.78 -3.25
CA GLN A 493 -21.08 19.55 -2.05
C GLN A 493 -22.39 18.82 -2.36
N ARG A 494 -22.33 17.72 -3.09
CA ARG A 494 -23.49 16.88 -3.42
C ARG A 494 -23.27 15.48 -2.88
N LYS A 495 -24.34 14.88 -2.35
CA LYS A 495 -24.35 13.47 -1.98
C LYS A 495 -24.43 12.61 -3.24
N PRO A 496 -23.61 11.55 -3.38
CA PRO A 496 -23.80 10.57 -4.44
C PRO A 496 -25.20 9.92 -4.37
N PRO A 497 -25.84 9.62 -5.51
CA PRO A 497 -27.17 9.01 -5.55
C PRO A 497 -27.14 7.52 -5.17
N MET A 498 -25.94 6.97 -4.97
CA MET A 498 -25.71 5.56 -4.67
C MET A 498 -24.56 5.41 -3.66
N ARG A 499 -24.59 4.31 -2.91
CA ARG A 499 -23.60 4.01 -1.85
C ARG A 499 -22.20 3.80 -2.42
N CYS A 500 -22.08 3.04 -3.51
CA CYS A 500 -20.82 2.81 -4.22
C CYS A 500 -20.73 3.76 -5.41
N PHE A 501 -19.96 4.85 -5.27
CA PHE A 501 -19.72 5.82 -6.35
C PHE A 501 -18.37 5.62 -7.06
N ASP A 502 -17.70 4.51 -6.77
CA ASP A 502 -16.48 4.06 -7.45
C ASP A 502 -16.87 3.26 -8.70
N VAL A 503 -16.78 3.89 -9.89
CA VAL A 503 -17.17 3.27 -11.15
C VAL A 503 -16.41 1.95 -11.42
N PRO A 504 -15.08 1.86 -11.21
CA PRO A 504 -14.39 0.58 -11.20
C PRO A 504 -15.07 -0.54 -10.41
N MET A 505 -15.43 -0.26 -9.16
CA MET A 505 -16.05 -1.24 -8.27
C MET A 505 -17.49 -1.60 -8.64
N LEU A 506 -18.21 -0.73 -9.38
CA LEU A 506 -19.54 -1.06 -9.91
C LEU A 506 -19.53 -2.17 -10.95
N SER A 507 -18.37 -2.59 -11.47
CA SER A 507 -18.33 -3.81 -12.30
C SER A 507 -18.54 -5.09 -11.49
N ALA A 508 -18.46 -5.03 -10.16
CA ALA A 508 -18.81 -6.14 -9.29
C ALA A 508 -20.34 -6.35 -9.26
N PRO A 509 -20.86 -7.54 -9.63
CA PRO A 509 -22.31 -7.74 -9.77
C PRO A 509 -23.16 -7.36 -8.54
N PRO A 510 -22.74 -7.66 -7.29
CA PRO A 510 -23.51 -7.25 -6.12
C PRO A 510 -23.61 -5.72 -5.96
N LEU A 511 -22.52 -5.00 -6.25
CA LEU A 511 -22.50 -3.53 -6.15
C LEU A 511 -23.26 -2.89 -7.30
N LEU A 512 -23.17 -3.46 -8.51
CA LEU A 512 -23.97 -3.01 -9.65
C LEU A 512 -25.47 -3.15 -9.35
N ALA A 513 -25.90 -4.32 -8.89
CA ALA A 513 -27.32 -4.59 -8.60
C ALA A 513 -27.85 -3.64 -7.52
N GLU A 514 -27.07 -3.41 -6.46
CA GLU A 514 -27.40 -2.45 -5.42
C GLU A 514 -27.54 -1.02 -5.97
N SER A 515 -26.54 -0.56 -6.74
CA SER A 515 -26.54 0.79 -7.32
C SER A 515 -27.65 0.98 -8.34
N MET A 516 -27.94 -0.01 -9.18
CA MET A 516 -29.05 0.04 -10.13
C MET A 516 -30.40 0.14 -9.42
N ALA A 517 -30.59 -0.58 -8.31
CA ALA A 517 -31.79 -0.44 -7.49
C ALA A 517 -31.92 0.98 -6.89
N GLN A 518 -30.82 1.54 -6.38
CA GLN A 518 -30.78 2.91 -5.84
C GLN A 518 -31.09 3.97 -6.91
N LEU A 519 -30.48 3.84 -8.10
CA LEU A 519 -30.68 4.75 -9.24
C LEU A 519 -32.09 4.66 -9.82
N ASN A 520 -32.69 3.48 -9.89
CA ASN A 520 -34.07 3.32 -10.33
C ASN A 520 -35.08 3.90 -9.32
N ALA A 521 -34.81 3.75 -8.03
CA ALA A 521 -35.67 4.29 -6.98
C ALA A 521 -35.55 5.83 -6.87
N ASN A 522 -34.34 6.36 -7.01
CA ASN A 522 -34.03 7.78 -6.85
C ASN A 522 -33.11 8.26 -7.99
N PRO A 523 -33.63 8.43 -9.21
CA PRO A 523 -32.81 8.82 -10.34
C PRO A 523 -32.22 10.22 -10.16
N PRO A 524 -30.92 10.43 -10.46
CA PRO A 524 -30.32 11.75 -10.41
C PRO A 524 -30.94 12.69 -11.46
N ALA A 525 -30.76 14.00 -11.30
CA ALA A 525 -31.23 14.96 -12.31
C ALA A 525 -30.40 14.91 -13.60
N PHE A 526 -29.11 14.56 -13.50
CA PHE A 526 -28.18 14.45 -14.62
C PHE A 526 -27.01 13.51 -14.28
N VAL A 527 -26.27 13.13 -15.32
CA VAL A 527 -25.12 12.24 -15.23
C VAL A 527 -23.91 12.90 -15.89
N VAL A 528 -22.79 13.05 -15.18
CA VAL A 528 -21.52 13.46 -15.79
C VAL A 528 -20.91 12.22 -16.45
N VAL A 529 -20.98 12.17 -17.78
CA VAL A 529 -20.53 11.00 -18.57
C VAL A 529 -19.15 11.18 -19.19
N GLY A 530 -18.61 12.40 -19.17
CA GLY A 530 -17.28 12.72 -19.66
C GLY A 530 -16.60 13.77 -18.79
N GLY A 531 -15.31 13.59 -18.56
CA GLY A 531 -14.45 14.42 -17.72
C GLY A 531 -13.00 14.28 -18.20
N ASP A 532 -12.04 14.03 -17.29
CA ASP A 532 -10.66 13.71 -17.64
C ASP A 532 -10.57 12.34 -18.35
N PRO A 533 -10.11 12.29 -19.61
CA PRO A 533 -10.00 11.03 -20.36
C PRO A 533 -9.09 9.98 -19.70
N ASN A 534 -8.09 10.38 -18.92
CA ASN A 534 -7.20 9.46 -18.23
C ASN A 534 -7.88 8.75 -17.06
N ILE A 535 -8.84 9.42 -16.41
CA ILE A 535 -9.62 8.87 -15.30
C ILE A 535 -10.76 8.00 -15.82
N ALA A 536 -11.41 8.41 -16.92
CA ALA A 536 -12.49 7.67 -17.55
C ALA A 536 -12.02 6.35 -18.21
N ASN A 537 -10.72 6.23 -18.50
CA ASN A 537 -10.06 5.03 -19.03
C ASN A 537 -9.02 4.49 -18.05
N PHE A 538 -9.37 4.46 -16.77
CA PHE A 538 -8.53 3.86 -15.74
C PHE A 538 -8.06 2.46 -16.17
N ASP A 539 -6.77 2.18 -16.05
CA ASP A 539 -6.09 0.93 -16.48
C ASP A 539 -6.23 0.54 -17.97
N GLY A 540 -6.72 1.45 -18.82
CA GLY A 540 -6.93 1.22 -20.25
C GLY A 540 -8.30 0.63 -20.60
N VAL A 541 -9.22 0.53 -19.62
CA VAL A 541 -10.60 0.09 -19.84
C VAL A 541 -11.57 1.26 -19.59
N SER A 542 -12.37 1.60 -20.60
CA SER A 542 -13.34 2.70 -20.48
C SER A 542 -14.45 2.36 -19.48
N ASN A 543 -15.00 3.37 -18.80
CA ASN A 543 -16.12 3.17 -17.88
C ASN A 543 -17.35 2.51 -18.56
N ARG A 544 -17.55 2.77 -19.86
CA ARG A 544 -18.65 2.17 -20.64
C ARG A 544 -18.44 0.68 -20.88
N ASP A 545 -17.22 0.26 -21.15
CA ASP A 545 -16.87 -1.16 -21.31
C ASP A 545 -16.85 -1.88 -19.97
N ARG A 546 -16.50 -1.15 -18.91
CA ARG A 546 -16.41 -1.65 -17.55
C ARG A 546 -17.78 -1.94 -16.93
N VAL A 547 -18.74 -1.05 -17.13
CA VAL A 547 -20.09 -1.14 -16.53
C VAL A 547 -21.16 -0.93 -17.62
N PRO A 548 -21.26 -1.85 -18.60
CA PRO A 548 -22.06 -1.64 -19.82
C PRO A 548 -23.56 -1.55 -19.53
N GLU A 549 -24.04 -2.20 -18.46
CA GLU A 549 -25.44 -2.10 -18.03
C GLU A 549 -25.78 -0.67 -17.56
N LEU A 550 -24.94 -0.10 -16.70
CA LEU A 550 -25.10 1.28 -16.24
C LEU A 550 -24.99 2.26 -17.42
N ALA A 551 -24.04 2.05 -18.34
CA ALA A 551 -23.92 2.87 -19.54
C ALA A 551 -25.19 2.86 -20.41
N ARG A 552 -25.78 1.68 -20.65
CA ARG A 552 -27.06 1.55 -21.37
C ARG A 552 -28.21 2.24 -20.63
N TRP A 553 -28.26 2.09 -19.31
CA TRP A 553 -29.27 2.77 -18.49
C TRP A 553 -29.14 4.29 -18.58
N ILE A 554 -27.91 4.83 -18.55
CA ILE A 554 -27.66 6.27 -18.74
C ILE A 554 -28.14 6.72 -20.12
N ASP A 555 -27.78 5.99 -21.18
CA ASP A 555 -28.17 6.38 -22.55
C ASP A 555 -29.69 6.34 -22.77
N ALA A 556 -30.39 5.38 -22.16
CA ALA A 556 -31.84 5.26 -22.25
C ALA A 556 -32.60 6.33 -21.45
N ASN A 557 -32.10 6.69 -20.25
CA ASN A 557 -32.80 7.59 -19.34
C ASN A 557 -32.36 9.04 -19.46
N TYR A 558 -31.18 9.30 -20.02
CA TYR A 558 -30.62 10.64 -20.17
C TYR A 558 -30.09 10.78 -21.59
N PRO A 559 -30.92 10.97 -22.63
CA PRO A 559 -30.48 10.95 -24.03
C PRO A 559 -29.80 12.25 -24.49
N VAL A 560 -30.07 13.38 -23.84
CA VAL A 560 -29.51 14.68 -24.22
C VAL A 560 -28.06 14.79 -23.75
N ARG A 561 -27.15 15.28 -24.60
CA ARG A 561 -25.73 15.51 -24.25
C ARG A 561 -25.42 17.00 -24.34
N THR A 562 -24.93 17.58 -23.24
CA THR A 562 -24.52 18.98 -23.17
C THR A 562 -23.05 19.06 -22.77
N LYS A 563 -22.27 19.84 -23.50
CA LYS A 563 -20.87 20.10 -23.18
C LYS A 563 -20.78 21.32 -22.27
N ILE A 564 -20.21 21.13 -21.07
CA ILE A 564 -19.97 22.18 -20.08
C ILE A 564 -18.48 22.22 -19.78
N GLY A 565 -17.75 23.09 -20.49
CA GLY A 565 -16.28 23.09 -20.42
C GLY A 565 -15.69 21.77 -20.93
N ARG A 566 -14.87 21.11 -20.10
CA ARG A 566 -14.36 19.76 -20.37
C ARG A 566 -15.37 18.64 -20.09
N PHE A 567 -16.44 18.93 -19.35
CA PHE A 567 -17.41 17.92 -18.96
C PHE A 567 -18.43 17.66 -20.05
N THR A 568 -18.84 16.41 -20.18
CA THR A 568 -20.04 16.03 -20.94
C THR A 568 -21.10 15.58 -19.95
N VAL A 569 -22.23 16.27 -19.94
CA VAL A 569 -23.35 16.01 -19.03
C VAL A 569 -24.51 15.43 -19.82
N ALA A 570 -25.05 14.32 -19.34
CA ALA A 570 -26.26 13.69 -19.86
C ALA A 570 -27.49 14.11 -19.03
N SER A 571 -28.55 14.54 -19.71
CA SER A 571 -29.83 14.93 -19.11
C SER A 571 -31.00 14.23 -19.79
N ARG A 572 -32.16 14.25 -19.13
CA ARG A 572 -33.43 13.74 -19.69
C ARG A 572 -33.86 14.48 -20.94
#